data_AF-A0A3P1SP71-F1
#
_entry.id   AF-A0A3P1SP71-F1
#
_cell.length_a   1.000
_cell.length_b   1.000
_cell.length_c   1.000
_cell.angle_alpha   90.00
_cell.angle_beta   90.00
_cell.angle_gamma   90.00
#
_symmetry.space_group_name_H-M   'P 1'
#
loop_
_entity.id
_entity.type
_entity.pdbx_description
1 polymer ?
#
loop_
_entity_poly.entity_id
_entity_poly.type
_entity_poly.pdbx_seq_one_letter_code
_entity_poly.pdbx_strand_id
1 'polypeptide(L)'
;MTMTVSPLQAQVKLVVTPQNGSKASEYALQDISKIVFGADGMHIIGANIVPEPVWSLSEIKTITFANVVTDISQVNDNSMSKMSISQNGDMLYVHGLEAETNANAAIFDISGKTLLRTKTAKRQPIDIAELRQGIYIIKVNNATFKFVRQ
;
A
#
# COMPACT_ATOMS: atom_id res chain seq x y z
N MET A 1 -16.34 21.31 -12.83
CA MET A 1 -16.09 19.95 -12.30
C MET A 1 -14.97 19.35 -13.13
N THR A 2 -13.73 19.41 -12.62
CA THR A 2 -12.56 18.86 -13.31
C THR A 2 -12.45 17.39 -12.94
N MET A 3 -12.64 16.49 -13.90
CA MET A 3 -12.41 15.07 -13.71
C MET A 3 -10.90 14.82 -13.72
N THR A 4 -10.34 14.47 -12.57
CA THR A 4 -8.97 13.96 -12.48
C THR A 4 -8.99 12.49 -12.89
N VAL A 5 -8.41 12.19 -14.05
CA VAL A 5 -8.20 10.81 -14.52
C VAL A 5 -7.05 10.22 -13.72
N SER A 6 -7.30 9.17 -12.93
CA SER A 6 -6.22 8.39 -12.31
C SER A 6 -5.50 7.61 -13.42
N PRO A 7 -4.18 7.78 -13.62
CA PRO A 7 -3.46 7.00 -14.61
C PRO A 7 -3.47 5.51 -14.21
N LEU A 8 -3.50 4.63 -15.21
CA LEU A 8 -3.24 3.19 -15.02
C LEU A 8 -2.02 3.02 -14.10
N GLN A 9 -2.13 2.19 -13.06
CA GLN A 9 -1.01 1.86 -12.20
C GLN A 9 0.02 1.06 -13.01
N ALA A 10 0.93 1.78 -13.67
CA ALA A 10 2.08 1.21 -14.35
C ALA A 10 3.00 0.55 -13.31
N GLN A 11 3.58 -0.57 -13.70
CA GLN A 11 4.75 -1.11 -13.00
C GLN A 11 5.83 -0.02 -13.03
N VAL A 12 6.50 0.18 -11.89
CA VAL A 12 7.48 1.28 -11.71
C VAL A 12 8.84 0.79 -11.25
N LYS A 13 8.98 -0.51 -10.92
CA LYS A 13 10.28 -1.11 -10.57
C LYS A 13 10.52 -2.46 -11.22
N LEU A 14 11.77 -2.70 -11.58
CA LEU A 14 12.34 -4.01 -11.89
C LEU A 14 12.88 -4.61 -10.59
N VAL A 15 12.51 -5.86 -10.28
CA VAL A 15 12.97 -6.58 -9.09
C VAL A 15 13.74 -7.82 -9.54
N VAL A 16 14.99 -7.92 -9.09
CA VAL A 16 15.87 -9.07 -9.34
C VAL A 16 16.01 -9.84 -8.04
N THR A 17 15.53 -11.09 -8.01
CA THR A 17 15.58 -11.95 -6.81
C THR A 17 16.71 -12.95 -6.95
N PRO A 18 17.68 -12.96 -6.03
CA PRO A 18 18.78 -13.93 -6.02
C PRO A 18 18.33 -15.38 -5.78
N GLN A 19 19.04 -16.34 -6.36
CA GLN A 19 18.83 -17.79 -6.14
C GLN A 19 19.23 -18.23 -4.74
N ASN A 20 20.21 -17.57 -4.13
CA ASN A 20 20.69 -17.88 -2.79
C ASN A 20 19.73 -17.44 -1.64
N GLY A 21 18.57 -16.88 -1.98
CA GLY A 21 17.58 -16.40 -0.99
C GLY A 21 17.90 -15.06 -0.33
N SER A 22 18.94 -14.36 -0.80
CA SER A 22 19.24 -13.00 -0.34
C SER A 22 18.17 -11.99 -0.74
N LYS A 23 18.22 -10.80 -0.11
CA LYS A 23 17.29 -9.71 -0.39
C LYS A 23 17.29 -9.35 -1.89
N ALA A 24 16.09 -9.17 -2.45
CA ALA A 24 15.93 -8.75 -3.83
C ALA A 24 16.45 -7.32 -4.05
N SER A 25 17.04 -7.09 -5.21
CA SER A 25 17.44 -5.76 -5.65
C SER A 25 16.34 -5.12 -6.47
N GLU A 26 16.09 -3.84 -6.22
CA GLU A 26 15.02 -3.08 -6.84
C GLU A 26 15.61 -1.91 -7.63
N TYR A 27 15.13 -1.73 -8.86
CA TYR A 27 15.55 -0.66 -9.76
C TYR A 27 14.31 0.07 -10.26
N ALA A 28 14.25 1.39 -10.13
CA ALA A 28 13.14 2.16 -10.67
C ALA A 28 13.17 2.12 -12.21
N LEU A 29 12.05 1.78 -12.85
CA LEU A 29 11.98 1.64 -14.31
C LEU A 29 12.25 2.95 -15.04
N GLN A 30 11.89 4.08 -14.43
CA GLN A 30 12.19 5.42 -14.97
C GLN A 30 13.69 5.70 -15.11
N ASP A 31 14.51 5.01 -14.31
CA ASP A 31 15.97 5.17 -14.34
C ASP A 31 16.63 4.16 -15.29
N ILE A 32 15.90 3.14 -15.76
CA ILE A 32 16.42 2.10 -16.67
C ILE A 32 16.18 2.52 -18.12
N SER A 33 17.27 2.66 -18.88
CA SER A 33 17.22 2.93 -20.32
C SER A 33 17.14 1.64 -21.15
N LYS A 34 17.89 0.59 -20.75
CA LYS A 34 17.88 -0.72 -21.43
C LYS A 34 18.39 -1.84 -20.52
N ILE A 35 17.98 -3.08 -20.83
CA ILE A 35 18.49 -4.30 -20.21
C ILE A 35 19.14 -5.13 -21.31
N VAL A 36 20.39 -5.57 -21.10
CA VAL A 36 21.16 -6.35 -22.08
C VAL A 36 21.68 -7.62 -21.43
N PHE A 37 21.70 -8.73 -22.18
CA PHE A 37 22.27 -10.00 -21.74
C PHE A 37 23.58 -10.22 -22.51
N GLY A 38 24.69 -10.11 -21.79
CA GLY A 38 26.06 -10.28 -22.29
C GLY A 38 26.67 -11.62 -21.87
N ALA A 39 27.96 -11.78 -22.15
CA ALA A 39 28.71 -13.00 -21.80
C ALA A 39 28.97 -13.11 -20.28
N ASP A 40 29.05 -11.97 -19.60
CA ASP A 40 29.33 -11.82 -18.17
C ASP A 40 28.07 -11.67 -17.31
N GLY A 41 26.91 -11.43 -17.92
CA GLY A 41 25.65 -11.45 -17.19
C GLY A 41 24.53 -10.61 -17.79
N MET A 42 23.56 -10.28 -16.95
CA MET A 42 22.50 -9.31 -17.23
C MET A 42 22.93 -7.92 -16.77
N HIS A 43 22.91 -6.98 -17.69
CA HIS A 43 23.27 -5.58 -17.52
C HIS A 43 22.03 -4.71 -17.42
N ILE A 44 21.96 -3.86 -16.39
CA ILE A 44 20.88 -2.89 -16.21
C ILE A 44 21.45 -1.49 -16.43
N ILE A 45 21.17 -0.91 -17.60
CA ILE A 45 21.81 0.33 -18.04
C ILE A 45 20.81 1.47 -17.94
N GLY A 46 21.23 2.56 -17.31
CA GLY A 46 20.40 3.73 -17.04
C GLY A 46 21.22 5.01 -16.93
N ALA A 47 20.61 6.16 -17.23
CA ALA A 47 21.30 7.45 -17.10
C ALA A 47 21.67 7.78 -15.64
N ASN A 48 20.85 7.31 -14.68
CA ASN A 48 21.04 7.54 -13.25
C ASN A 48 21.56 6.31 -12.50
N ILE A 49 21.90 5.23 -13.20
CA ILE A 49 22.31 3.96 -12.60
C ILE A 49 23.82 3.80 -12.79
N VAL A 50 24.58 4.41 -11.87
CA VAL A 50 26.05 4.39 -11.85
C VAL A 50 26.53 4.02 -10.44
N PRO A 51 27.36 2.95 -10.28
CA PRO A 51 27.87 2.06 -11.33
C PRO A 51 26.78 1.15 -11.91
N GLU A 52 27.01 0.69 -13.15
CA GLU A 52 26.13 -0.25 -13.84
C GLU A 52 26.04 -1.60 -13.09
N PRO A 53 24.84 -2.06 -12.69
CA PRO A 53 24.63 -3.36 -12.10
C PRO A 53 24.77 -4.45 -13.17
N VAL A 54 25.65 -5.42 -12.89
CA VAL A 54 25.81 -6.63 -13.69
C VAL A 54 25.51 -7.84 -12.82
N TRP A 55 24.55 -8.66 -13.24
CA TRP A 55 24.12 -9.86 -12.53
C TRP A 55 24.55 -11.12 -13.27
N SER A 56 25.23 -12.02 -12.57
CA SER A 56 25.45 -13.37 -13.11
C SER A 56 24.11 -14.09 -13.26
N LEU A 57 23.83 -14.66 -14.43
CA LEU A 57 22.55 -15.32 -14.72
C LEU A 57 22.33 -16.55 -13.83
N SER A 58 23.40 -17.23 -13.41
CA SER A 58 23.32 -18.37 -12.49
C SER A 58 22.93 -17.98 -11.06
N GLU A 59 22.97 -16.69 -10.73
CA GLU A 59 22.63 -16.18 -9.41
C GLU A 59 21.22 -15.59 -9.36
N ILE A 60 20.53 -15.49 -10.49
CA ILE A 60 19.18 -14.92 -10.60
C ILE A 60 18.14 -16.05 -10.50
N LYS A 61 17.24 -15.94 -9.53
CA LYS A 61 16.05 -16.81 -9.44
C LYS A 61 14.93 -16.31 -10.33
N THR A 62 14.59 -15.03 -10.21
CA THR A 62 13.47 -14.41 -10.93
C THR A 62 13.76 -12.94 -11.23
N ILE A 63 13.22 -12.48 -12.35
CA ILE A 63 13.17 -11.07 -12.75
C ILE A 63 11.71 -10.71 -12.91
N THR A 64 11.22 -9.76 -12.11
CA THR A 64 9.80 -9.39 -12.11
C THR A 64 9.63 -7.89 -12.16
N PHE A 65 8.63 -7.43 -12.90
CA PHE A 65 8.18 -6.05 -12.81
C PHE A 65 7.15 -5.93 -11.70
N ALA A 66 7.38 -5.01 -10.78
CA ALA A 66 6.48 -4.77 -9.66
C ALA A 66 6.05 -3.30 -9.64
N ASN A 67 4.87 -3.06 -9.08
CA ASN A 67 4.51 -1.73 -8.65
C ASN A 67 5.37 -1.39 -7.43
N VAL A 68 5.67 -0.10 -7.23
CA VAL A 68 5.88 0.37 -5.86
C VAL A 68 4.57 0.01 -5.18
N VAL A 69 4.61 -0.93 -4.23
CA VAL A 69 3.55 -1.02 -3.25
C VAL A 69 3.65 0.32 -2.55
N THR A 70 2.90 1.32 -3.03
CA THR A 70 2.67 2.53 -2.26
C THR A 70 1.87 1.97 -1.11
N ASP A 71 2.59 1.60 -0.07
CA ASP A 71 1.98 1.30 1.19
C ASP A 71 1.01 2.45 1.41
N ILE A 72 -0.28 2.14 1.56
CA ILE A 72 -1.21 3.14 2.05
C ILE A 72 -0.74 3.38 3.48
N SER A 73 0.19 4.32 3.63
CA SER A 73 0.71 4.75 4.92
C SER A 73 -0.41 5.45 5.63
N GLN A 74 -0.55 5.15 6.92
CA GLN A 74 -1.47 5.87 7.78
C GLN A 74 -1.16 7.36 7.68
N VAL A 75 -2.17 8.17 7.33
CA VAL A 75 -2.04 9.63 7.35
C VAL A 75 -1.99 10.04 8.82
N ASN A 76 -0.79 10.08 9.37
CA ASN A 76 -0.55 10.60 10.71
C ASN A 76 -0.57 12.12 10.64
N ASP A 77 -1.75 12.71 10.75
CA ASP A 77 -1.85 14.11 11.16
C ASP A 77 -1.40 14.16 12.63
N ASN A 78 -0.22 14.74 12.88
CA ASN A 78 0.38 14.86 14.22
C ASN A 78 -0.52 15.65 15.21
N SER A 79 -1.62 16.25 14.73
CA SER A 79 -2.65 16.88 15.57
C SER A 79 -3.73 15.92 16.12
N MET A 80 -3.76 14.64 15.69
CA MET A 80 -4.77 13.65 16.13
C MET A 80 -4.20 12.53 17.01
N SER A 81 -3.19 12.84 17.81
CA SER A 81 -2.36 11.93 18.62
C SER A 81 -3.08 11.06 19.68
N LYS A 82 -4.39 10.81 19.58
CA LYS A 82 -5.16 9.92 20.46
C LYS A 82 -6.06 8.89 19.75
N MET A 83 -6.34 9.02 18.45
CA MET A 83 -7.29 8.12 17.78
C MET A 83 -6.58 6.93 17.14
N SER A 84 -7.08 5.73 17.40
CA SER A 84 -6.58 4.48 16.80
C SER A 84 -7.74 3.52 16.52
N ILE A 85 -7.47 2.47 15.75
CA ILE A 85 -8.43 1.42 15.47
C ILE A 85 -7.88 0.04 15.87
N SER A 86 -8.78 -0.85 16.26
CA SER A 86 -8.48 -2.27 16.45
C SER A 86 -9.62 -3.13 15.92
N GLN A 87 -9.31 -4.33 15.44
CA GLN A 87 -10.31 -5.27 14.92
C GLN A 87 -10.38 -6.52 15.81
N ASN A 88 -11.59 -6.99 16.08
CA ASN A 88 -11.84 -8.29 16.69
C ASN A 88 -12.92 -9.02 15.88
N GLY A 89 -12.51 -10.01 15.09
CA GLY A 89 -13.38 -10.66 14.10
C GLY A 89 -13.98 -9.66 13.13
N ASP A 90 -15.30 -9.59 13.12
CA ASP A 90 -16.12 -8.78 12.22
C ASP A 90 -16.47 -7.42 12.83
N MET A 91 -15.83 -7.05 13.95
CA MET A 91 -16.10 -5.82 14.67
C MET A 91 -14.86 -4.92 14.67
N LEU A 92 -15.03 -3.69 14.19
CA LEU A 92 -14.00 -2.66 14.19
C LEU A 92 -14.25 -1.63 15.29
N TYR A 93 -13.25 -1.43 16.15
CA TYR A 93 -13.31 -0.55 17.31
C TYR A 93 -12.50 0.71 17.04
N VAL A 94 -13.05 1.86 17.43
CA VAL A 94 -12.38 3.16 17.36
C VAL A 94 -12.08 3.65 18.77
N HIS A 95 -10.81 3.87 19.06
CA HIS A 95 -10.32 4.36 20.35
C HIS A 95 -10.02 5.85 20.28
N GLY A 96 -10.02 6.53 21.43
CA GLY A 96 -9.72 7.97 21.50
C GLY A 96 -10.88 8.89 21.13
N LEU A 97 -12.11 8.36 21.05
CA LEU A 97 -13.33 9.17 20.98
C LEU A 97 -13.66 9.74 22.37
N GLU A 98 -14.02 11.03 22.42
CA GLU A 98 -14.55 11.66 23.63
C GLU A 98 -15.85 10.96 24.07
N ALA A 99 -16.05 10.84 25.39
CA ALA A 99 -17.27 10.25 25.94
C ALA A 99 -18.49 11.03 25.45
N GLU A 100 -19.60 10.35 25.18
CA GLU A 100 -20.88 10.93 24.70
C GLU A 100 -20.90 11.46 23.25
N THR A 101 -19.80 11.43 22.49
CA THR A 101 -19.78 11.95 21.11
C THR A 101 -19.89 10.82 20.07
N ASN A 102 -20.95 10.86 19.26
CA ASN A 102 -21.04 10.05 18.05
C ASN A 102 -20.13 10.64 16.97
N ALA A 103 -19.26 9.82 16.39
CA ALA A 103 -18.42 10.18 15.26
C ALA A 103 -19.01 9.64 13.95
N ASN A 104 -18.89 10.42 12.89
CA ASN A 104 -19.25 9.95 11.55
C ASN A 104 -18.14 9.05 11.03
N ALA A 105 -18.50 7.83 10.61
CA ALA A 105 -17.58 6.87 10.04
C ALA A 105 -17.99 6.50 8.61
N ALA A 106 -17.01 6.32 7.74
CA ALA A 106 -17.22 5.78 6.40
C ALA A 106 -16.09 4.80 6.04
N ILE A 107 -16.46 3.68 5.45
CA ILE A 107 -15.52 2.67 4.93
C ILE A 107 -15.50 2.75 3.41
N PHE A 108 -14.31 2.68 2.85
CA PHE A 108 -14.03 2.74 1.42
C PHE A 108 -13.21 1.54 0.99
N ASP A 109 -13.45 1.07 -0.24
CA ASP A 109 -12.48 0.19 -0.90
C ASP A 109 -11.22 0.97 -1.32
N ILE A 110 -10.22 0.23 -1.82
CA ILE A 110 -8.96 0.82 -2.31
C ILE A 110 -9.14 1.74 -3.52
N SER A 111 -10.28 1.67 -4.22
CA SER A 111 -10.64 2.55 -5.33
C SER A 111 -11.35 3.83 -4.83
N GLY A 112 -11.55 3.98 -3.53
CA GLY A 112 -12.24 5.12 -2.93
C GLY A 112 -13.76 5.05 -3.00
N LYS A 113 -14.35 3.93 -3.45
CA LYS A 113 -15.80 3.73 -3.44
C LYS A 113 -16.26 3.57 -1.99
N THR A 114 -17.24 4.37 -1.58
CA THR A 114 -17.86 4.20 -0.25
C THR A 114 -18.65 2.90 -0.22
N LEU A 115 -18.32 2.03 0.74
CA LEU A 115 -19.00 0.75 0.99
C LEU A 115 -19.98 0.86 2.15
N LEU A 116 -19.63 1.61 3.19
CA LEU A 116 -20.45 1.79 4.37
C LEU A 116 -20.37 3.24 4.85
N ARG A 117 -21.51 3.80 5.28
CA ARG A 117 -21.59 5.03 6.07
C ARG A 117 -22.35 4.71 7.35
N THR A 118 -21.76 5.07 8.49
CA THR A 118 -22.34 4.77 9.78
C THR A 118 -21.91 5.81 10.83
N LYS A 119 -22.41 5.64 12.05
CA LYS A 119 -21.92 6.34 13.23
C LYS A 119 -21.25 5.34 14.16
N THR A 120 -20.22 5.80 14.87
CA THR A 120 -19.53 5.02 15.89
C THR A 120 -19.37 5.85 17.16
N ALA A 121 -19.33 5.16 18.30
CA ALA A 121 -19.04 5.73 19.61
C ALA A 121 -18.08 4.80 20.35
N LYS A 122 -17.51 5.27 21.47
CA LYS A 122 -16.49 4.55 22.27
C LYS A 122 -16.81 3.07 22.58
N ARG A 123 -18.08 2.70 22.69
CA ARG A 123 -18.53 1.32 22.99
C ARG A 123 -19.43 0.73 21.90
N GLN A 124 -19.46 1.35 20.73
CA GLN A 124 -20.27 0.94 19.58
C GLN A 124 -19.33 0.67 18.41
N PRO A 125 -18.78 -0.57 18.34
CA PRO A 125 -17.98 -0.98 17.20
C PRO A 125 -18.79 -1.00 15.90
N ILE A 126 -18.09 -0.93 14.79
CA ILE A 126 -18.65 -1.00 13.44
C ILE A 126 -18.61 -2.45 12.99
N ASP A 127 -19.76 -2.99 12.62
CA ASP A 127 -19.88 -4.31 12.00
C ASP A 127 -19.37 -4.24 10.54
N ILE A 128 -18.45 -5.14 10.22
CA ILE A 128 -17.82 -5.30 8.91
C ILE A 128 -18.01 -6.70 8.31
N ALA A 129 -18.99 -7.48 8.82
CA ALA A 129 -19.25 -8.86 8.38
C ALA A 129 -19.56 -8.97 6.88
N GLU A 130 -20.25 -7.98 6.31
CA GLU A 130 -20.61 -7.95 4.88
C GLU A 130 -19.43 -7.59 3.95
N LEU A 131 -18.31 -7.12 4.51
CA LEU A 131 -17.12 -6.84 3.72
C LEU A 131 -16.41 -8.14 3.36
N ARG A 132 -16.06 -8.28 2.08
CA ARG A 132 -15.20 -9.37 1.60
C ARG A 132 -13.80 -9.24 2.19
N GLN A 133 -13.02 -10.31 2.12
CA GLN A 133 -11.61 -10.24 2.47
C GLN A 133 -10.87 -9.24 1.57
N GLY A 134 -10.06 -8.37 2.17
CA GLY A 134 -9.39 -7.31 1.43
C GLY A 134 -8.88 -6.16 2.30
N ILE A 135 -8.28 -5.17 1.63
CA ILE A 135 -7.78 -3.94 2.25
C ILE A 135 -8.84 -2.85 2.14
N TYR A 136 -9.05 -2.11 3.22
CA TYR A 136 -10.05 -1.06 3.31
C TYR A 136 -9.48 0.19 3.98
N ILE A 137 -10.12 1.32 3.69
CA ILE A 137 -9.86 2.60 4.36
C ILE A 137 -11.09 2.95 5.19
N ILE A 138 -10.90 3.31 6.45
CA ILE A 138 -11.94 3.92 7.27
C ILE A 138 -11.59 5.38 7.54
N LYS A 139 -12.57 6.27 7.34
CA LYS A 139 -12.52 7.66 7.78
C LYS A 139 -13.47 7.85 8.96
N VAL A 140 -12.97 8.30 10.09
CA VAL A 140 -13.74 8.67 11.28
C VAL A 140 -13.51 10.15 11.57
N ASN A 141 -14.54 10.98 11.41
CA ASN A 141 -14.41 12.43 11.40
C ASN A 141 -13.32 12.90 10.41
N ASN A 142 -12.20 13.43 10.91
CA ASN A 142 -11.05 13.84 10.10
C ASN A 142 -9.89 12.84 10.13
N ALA A 143 -10.03 11.73 10.86
CA ALA A 143 -9.04 10.66 10.96
C ALA A 143 -9.24 9.59 9.89
N THR A 144 -8.14 9.11 9.32
CA THR A 144 -8.17 8.07 8.28
C THR A 144 -7.21 6.95 8.63
N PHE A 145 -7.70 5.71 8.59
CA PHE A 145 -6.95 4.51 8.93
C PHE A 145 -7.11 3.44 7.85
N LYS A 146 -6.09 2.59 7.71
CA LYS A 146 -6.11 1.38 6.88
C LYS A 146 -6.36 0.17 7.76
N PHE A 147 -7.19 -0.78 7.31
CA PHE A 147 -7.32 -2.09 7.95
C PHE A 147 -7.47 -3.19 6.91
N VAL A 148 -7.25 -4.44 7.34
CA VAL A 148 -7.37 -5.64 6.51
C VAL A 148 -8.50 -6.49 7.06
N ARG A 149 -9.51 -6.77 6.24
CA ARG A 149 -10.53 -7.77 6.54
C ARG A 149 -9.97 -9.16 6.21
N GLN A 150 -9.75 -9.96 7.25
CA GLN A 150 -9.40 -11.39 7.16
C GLN A 150 -10.65 -12.25 7.08
#